data_AF-A0A1B6F762-F1
#
_entry.id   AF-A0A1B6F762-F1
#
_cell.length_a   1.000
_cell.length_b   1.000
_cell.length_c   1.000
_cell.angle_alpha   90.00
_cell.angle_beta   90.00
_cell.angle_gamma   90.00
#
_symmetry.space_group_name_H-M   'P 1'
#
loop_
_entity.id
_entity.type
_entity.pdbx_description
1 polymer ?
#
loop_
_entity_poly.entity_id
_entity_poly.type
_entity_poly.pdbx_seq_one_letter_code
_entity_poly.pdbx_strand_id
1 'polypeptide(L)'
;LLQQRVSTMAKVGANSLADLVRGSGQHEEIVKILDKVSNILWDLVMRSEDSDVSPKSLIQYDIWPTNLMFKYDEFGNVKSVKLLDFQMFSFSPAVIDIIAFVWRSANDDVRECRLDELYHIYVDTLNGILSDLGSSTRLTFPQLKKHLDIFSPWALFVVCFFLPYGQVKQNLPLGTLFEFCDKEPQKYYDILIKAYEKSSSYFPSILLHLESQGVFKSICQLYIK
;
A
#
# COMPACT_ATOMS: atom_id res chain seq x y z
N LEU A 1 -5.05 22.31 -1.96
CA LEU A 1 -3.62 22.23 -2.36
C LEU A 1 -3.04 20.84 -2.12
N LEU A 2 -2.96 20.34 -0.88
CA LEU A 2 -2.43 18.98 -0.60
C LEU A 2 -3.20 17.85 -1.30
N GLN A 3 -4.53 17.86 -1.23
CA GLN A 3 -5.39 16.87 -1.91
C GLN A 3 -5.13 16.79 -3.43
N GLN A 4 -5.04 17.95 -4.08
CA GLN A 4 -4.78 18.02 -5.53
C GLN A 4 -3.40 17.47 -5.89
N ARG A 5 -2.40 17.67 -5.02
CA ARG A 5 -1.07 17.06 -5.18
C ARG A 5 -1.14 15.55 -5.08
N VAL A 6 -1.75 15.01 -4.02
CA VAL A 6 -1.88 13.56 -3.81
C VAL A 6 -2.64 12.90 -4.97
N SER A 7 -3.74 13.50 -5.41
CA SER A 7 -4.49 13.05 -6.58
C SER A 7 -3.64 13.03 -7.86
N THR A 8 -2.86 14.09 -8.11
CA THR A 8 -1.96 14.16 -9.26
C THR A 8 -0.88 13.07 -9.20
N MET A 9 -0.26 12.86 -8.05
CA MET A 9 0.80 11.87 -7.87
C MET A 9 0.26 10.44 -8.00
N ALA A 10 -0.93 10.16 -7.45
CA ALA A 10 -1.60 8.87 -7.61
C ALA A 10 -1.92 8.57 -9.08
N LYS A 11 -2.44 9.57 -9.80
CA LYS A 11 -2.72 9.47 -11.24
C LYS A 11 -1.47 9.16 -12.05
N VAL A 12 -0.39 9.91 -11.84
CA VAL A 12 0.86 9.72 -12.58
C VAL A 12 1.46 8.35 -12.25
N GLY A 13 1.42 7.91 -11.00
CA GLY A 13 1.89 6.58 -10.60
C GLY A 13 1.10 5.46 -11.27
N ALA A 14 -0.23 5.55 -11.26
CA ALA A 14 -1.10 4.57 -11.93
C ALA A 14 -0.82 4.49 -13.45
N ASN A 15 -0.71 5.64 -14.13
CA ASN A 15 -0.38 5.67 -15.56
C ASN A 15 1.01 5.12 -15.85
N SER A 16 2.01 5.46 -15.04
CA SER A 16 3.39 4.99 -15.22
C SER A 16 3.50 3.47 -15.06
N LEU A 17 2.78 2.90 -14.08
CA LEU A 17 2.71 1.45 -13.91
C LEU A 17 1.93 0.77 -15.05
N ALA A 18 0.87 1.38 -15.55
CA ALA A 18 0.14 0.88 -16.71
C ALA A 18 1.03 0.84 -17.95
N ASP A 19 1.78 1.91 -18.22
CA ASP A 19 2.67 2.01 -19.37
C ASP A 19 3.86 1.03 -19.26
N LEU A 20 4.38 0.80 -18.05
CA LEU A 20 5.45 -0.17 -17.79
C LEU A 20 5.08 -1.59 -18.23
N VAL A 21 3.82 -2.00 -18.07
CA VAL A 21 3.36 -3.36 -18.42
C VAL A 21 2.49 -3.39 -19.68
N ARG A 22 2.33 -2.26 -20.37
CA ARG A 22 1.50 -2.16 -21.57
C ARG A 22 2.06 -3.06 -22.68
N GLY A 23 1.18 -3.83 -23.32
CA GLY A 23 1.56 -4.82 -24.33
C GLY A 23 2.07 -6.15 -23.74
N SER A 24 2.16 -6.28 -22.41
CA SER A 24 2.32 -7.58 -21.75
C SER A 24 0.96 -8.28 -21.69
N GLY A 25 0.80 -9.37 -22.43
CA GLY A 25 -0.48 -10.09 -22.54
C GLY A 25 -1.10 -10.48 -21.19
N GLN A 26 -0.28 -10.84 -20.20
CA GLN A 26 -0.75 -11.21 -18.86
C GLN A 26 -1.26 -10.03 -18.01
N HIS A 27 -1.01 -8.77 -18.42
CA HIS A 27 -1.40 -7.58 -17.67
C HIS A 27 -2.48 -6.73 -18.39
N GLU A 28 -3.02 -7.18 -19.53
CA GLU A 28 -3.92 -6.34 -20.33
C GLU A 28 -5.15 -5.85 -19.56
N GLU A 29 -5.78 -6.72 -18.76
CA GLU A 29 -6.92 -6.33 -17.92
C GLU A 29 -6.51 -5.37 -16.81
N ILE A 30 -5.34 -5.57 -16.20
CA ILE A 30 -4.78 -4.65 -15.20
C ILE A 30 -4.56 -3.27 -15.81
N VAL A 31 -3.98 -3.18 -17.01
CA VAL A 31 -3.76 -1.91 -17.72
C VAL A 31 -5.09 -1.19 -17.97
N LYS A 32 -6.12 -1.90 -18.44
CA LYS A 32 -7.46 -1.31 -18.66
C LYS A 32 -8.04 -0.73 -17.37
N ILE A 33 -7.87 -1.44 -16.24
CA ILE A 33 -8.37 -0.98 -14.95
C ILE A 33 -7.56 0.23 -14.47
N LEU A 34 -6.24 0.22 -14.57
CA LEU A 34 -5.38 1.36 -14.23
C LEU A 34 -5.74 2.61 -15.05
N ASP A 35 -5.89 2.47 -16.38
CA ASP A 35 -6.32 3.55 -17.27
C ASP A 35 -7.69 4.11 -16.85
N LYS A 36 -8.62 3.26 -16.41
CA LYS A 36 -9.96 3.64 -15.97
C LYS A 36 -9.94 4.38 -14.62
N VAL A 37 -9.10 3.95 -13.67
CA VAL A 37 -9.14 4.46 -12.29
C VAL A 37 -8.11 5.57 -12.01
N SER A 38 -7.10 5.78 -12.86
CA SER A 38 -5.97 6.68 -12.58
C SER A 38 -6.41 8.09 -12.19
N ASN A 39 -7.40 8.67 -12.89
CA ASN A 39 -7.90 10.01 -12.60
C ASN A 39 -8.74 10.13 -11.32
N ILE A 40 -9.27 9.01 -10.81
CA ILE A 40 -10.20 8.98 -9.67
C ILE A 40 -9.66 8.20 -8.47
N LEU A 41 -8.46 7.63 -8.57
CA LEU A 41 -7.90 6.72 -7.56
C LEU A 41 -7.93 7.33 -6.15
N TRP A 42 -7.50 8.59 -6.02
CA TRP A 42 -7.54 9.27 -4.72
C TRP A 42 -8.96 9.46 -4.18
N ASP A 43 -9.94 9.75 -5.05
CA ASP A 43 -11.33 9.88 -4.63
C ASP A 43 -11.90 8.52 -4.19
N LEU A 44 -11.48 7.42 -4.82
CA LEU A 44 -11.84 6.07 -4.39
C LEU A 44 -11.25 5.73 -3.02
N VAL A 45 -10.00 6.13 -2.76
CA VAL A 45 -9.36 6.01 -1.45
C VAL A 45 -10.17 6.73 -0.38
N MET A 46 -10.51 8.00 -0.59
CA MET A 46 -11.33 8.78 0.36
C MET A 46 -12.70 8.15 0.57
N ARG A 47 -13.38 7.72 -0.50
CA ARG A 47 -14.66 7.01 -0.40
C ARG A 47 -14.57 5.68 0.38
N SER A 48 -13.42 5.00 0.37
CA SER A 48 -13.23 3.80 1.17
C SER A 48 -13.04 4.12 2.65
N GLU A 49 -12.38 5.22 2.99
CA GLU A 49 -12.23 5.67 4.38
C GLU A 49 -13.54 6.13 5.02
N ASP A 50 -14.46 6.68 4.20
CA ASP A 50 -15.80 7.05 4.64
C ASP A 50 -16.68 5.84 5.01
N SER A 51 -16.24 4.61 4.71
CA SER A 51 -16.96 3.40 5.09
C SER A 51 -16.83 3.14 6.60
N ASP A 52 -17.96 3.06 7.30
CA ASP A 52 -18.00 2.81 8.76
C ASP A 52 -17.94 1.31 9.11
N VAL A 53 -17.19 0.54 8.33
CA VAL A 53 -17.15 -0.93 8.44
C VAL A 53 -16.01 -1.40 9.34
N SER A 54 -14.88 -0.69 9.35
CA SER A 54 -13.67 -1.09 10.07
C SER A 54 -13.59 -0.40 11.42
N PRO A 55 -13.16 -1.11 12.49
CA PRO A 55 -12.81 -0.44 13.73
C PRO A 55 -11.72 0.60 13.47
N LYS A 56 -11.85 1.77 14.11
CA LYS A 56 -10.86 2.85 14.04
C LYS A 56 -9.88 2.71 15.20
N SER A 57 -8.61 2.97 14.93
CA SER A 57 -7.54 3.00 15.91
C SER A 57 -6.56 4.11 15.58
N LEU A 58 -5.62 4.39 16.48
CA LEU A 58 -4.47 5.20 16.13
C LEU A 58 -3.59 4.38 15.17
N ILE A 59 -3.45 4.83 13.93
CA ILE A 59 -2.63 4.19 12.90
C ILE A 59 -1.47 5.09 12.51
N GLN A 60 -0.39 4.51 11.98
CA GLN A 60 0.83 5.22 11.60
C GLN A 60 0.74 5.87 10.22
N TYR A 61 0.01 5.27 9.26
CA TYR A 61 -0.05 5.62 7.83
C TYR A 61 1.27 5.50 7.04
N ASP A 62 2.42 5.68 7.68
CA ASP A 62 3.76 5.60 7.07
C ASP A 62 4.54 4.38 7.59
N ILE A 63 3.92 3.20 7.58
CA ILE A 63 4.56 1.95 7.98
C ILE A 63 5.39 1.36 6.81
N TRP A 64 6.72 1.35 6.95
CA TRP A 64 7.68 0.80 5.99
C TRP A 64 9.03 0.48 6.64
N PRO A 65 9.91 -0.33 6.00
CA PRO A 65 11.07 -0.91 6.68
C PRO A 65 12.05 0.11 7.29
N THR A 66 12.17 1.31 6.73
CA THR A 66 13.06 2.36 7.25
C THR A 66 12.52 3.02 8.53
N ASN A 67 11.21 2.93 8.78
CA ASN A 67 10.56 3.36 10.01
C ASN A 67 10.46 2.22 11.05
N LEU A 68 11.13 1.08 10.79
CA LEU A 68 11.21 -0.06 11.69
C LEU A 68 12.65 -0.25 12.17
N MET A 69 12.85 -0.18 13.49
CA MET A 69 14.13 -0.50 14.11
C MET A 69 14.09 -1.89 14.71
N PHE A 70 14.92 -2.78 14.18
CA PHE A 70 15.04 -4.16 14.63
C PHE A 70 16.21 -4.30 15.60
N LYS A 71 15.94 -4.93 16.75
CA LYS A 71 16.98 -5.41 17.68
C LYS A 71 17.22 -6.88 17.37
N TYR A 72 18.48 -7.25 17.23
CA TYR A 72 18.90 -8.63 16.98
C TYR A 72 19.52 -9.26 18.23
N ASP A 73 19.39 -10.57 18.38
CA ASP A 73 20.14 -11.35 19.36
C ASP A 73 21.54 -11.71 18.86
N GLU A 74 22.29 -12.46 19.67
CA GLU A 74 23.66 -12.91 19.35
C GLU A 74 23.73 -13.89 18.16
N PHE A 75 22.60 -14.48 17.76
CA PHE A 75 22.48 -15.40 16.62
C PHE A 75 21.97 -14.72 15.35
N GLY A 76 21.69 -13.41 15.40
CA GLY A 76 21.15 -12.64 14.29
C GLY A 76 19.64 -12.76 14.12
N ASN A 77 18.90 -13.35 15.08
CA ASN A 77 17.44 -13.38 15.04
C ASN A 77 16.85 -12.07 15.53
N VAL A 78 15.70 -11.68 14.96
CA VAL A 78 14.96 -10.49 15.43
C VAL A 78 14.42 -10.77 16.84
N LYS A 79 14.92 -10.01 17.81
CA LYS A 79 14.51 -10.08 19.23
C LYS A 79 13.36 -9.12 19.55
N SER A 80 13.33 -7.94 18.95
CA SER A 80 12.25 -6.98 19.13
C SER A 80 12.25 -5.93 18.02
N VAL A 81 11.09 -5.33 17.75
CA VAL A 81 10.93 -4.22 16.80
C VAL A 81 10.46 -2.96 17.54
N LYS A 82 10.90 -1.78 17.08
CA LYS A 82 10.33 -0.49 17.45
C LYS A 82 9.89 0.26 16.21
N LEU A 83 8.66 0.78 16.24
CA LEU A 83 8.18 1.75 15.26
C LEU A 83 8.83 3.11 15.53
N LEU A 84 9.26 3.77 14.47
CA LEU A 84 9.79 5.13 14.46
C LEU A 84 8.90 6.00 13.57
N ASP A 85 9.08 7.30 13.66
CA ASP A 85 8.47 8.31 12.80
C ASP A 85 6.92 8.23 12.71
N PHE A 86 6.30 8.97 13.62
CA PHE A 86 4.84 9.07 13.73
C PHE A 86 4.31 10.32 13.02
N GLN A 87 5.03 10.94 12.09
CA GLN A 87 4.61 12.22 11.50
C GLN A 87 3.23 12.20 10.79
N MET A 88 2.72 11.02 10.42
CA MET A 88 1.41 10.85 9.76
C MET A 88 0.37 10.14 10.62
N PHE A 89 0.56 10.00 11.94
CA PHE A 89 -0.40 9.27 12.75
C PHE A 89 -1.80 9.90 12.69
N SER A 90 -2.84 9.08 12.67
CA SER A 90 -4.22 9.55 12.72
C SER A 90 -5.16 8.49 13.28
N PHE A 91 -6.31 8.93 13.79
CA PHE A 91 -7.37 8.04 14.26
C PHE A 91 -8.28 7.64 13.10
N SER A 92 -7.98 6.50 12.50
CA SER A 92 -8.52 6.09 11.20
C SER A 92 -8.79 4.57 11.18
N PRO A 93 -9.46 4.03 10.15
CA PRO A 93 -9.68 2.59 10.00
C PRO A 93 -8.40 1.76 10.17
N ALA A 94 -8.39 0.85 11.14
CA ALA A 94 -7.21 0.06 11.49
C ALA A 94 -6.65 -0.76 10.31
N VAL A 95 -7.52 -1.18 9.38
CA VAL A 95 -7.15 -1.98 8.20
C VAL A 95 -6.15 -1.26 7.27
N ILE A 96 -6.07 0.07 7.32
CA ILE A 96 -5.18 0.84 6.43
C ILE A 96 -3.70 0.51 6.68
N ASP A 97 -3.28 0.40 7.94
CA ASP A 97 -1.87 0.10 8.26
C ASP A 97 -1.46 -1.29 7.80
N ILE A 98 -2.32 -2.30 7.93
CA ILE A 98 -2.00 -3.66 7.45
C ILE A 98 -1.96 -3.72 5.91
N ILE A 99 -2.81 -2.96 5.22
CA ILE A 99 -2.74 -2.79 3.75
C ILE A 99 -1.41 -2.12 3.37
N ALA A 100 -1.08 -1.00 4.01
CA ALA A 100 0.16 -0.28 3.73
C ALA A 100 1.39 -1.16 4.00
N PHE A 101 1.41 -1.89 5.11
CA PHE A 101 2.48 -2.80 5.47
C PHE A 101 2.69 -3.90 4.41
N VAL A 102 1.61 -4.58 4.00
CA VAL A 102 1.67 -5.66 3.00
C VAL A 102 2.20 -5.14 1.66
N TRP A 103 1.62 -4.04 1.15
CA TRP A 103 1.91 -3.58 -0.20
C TRP A 103 3.18 -2.74 -0.31
N ARG A 104 3.74 -2.29 0.82
CA ARG A 104 5.00 -1.53 0.85
C ARG A 104 6.20 -2.33 1.35
N SER A 105 5.99 -3.33 2.21
CA SER A 105 7.08 -3.94 2.99
C SER A 105 7.20 -5.46 2.84
N ALA A 106 6.11 -6.17 2.53
CA ALA A 106 6.19 -7.62 2.35
C ALA A 106 7.08 -7.97 1.15
N ASN A 107 7.67 -9.17 1.16
CA ASN A 107 8.31 -9.74 -0.01
C ASN A 107 7.30 -10.58 -0.80
N ASP A 108 7.74 -11.17 -1.92
CA ASP A 108 6.86 -11.95 -2.80
C ASP A 108 6.35 -13.22 -2.10
N ASP A 109 7.20 -13.96 -1.39
CA ASP A 109 6.80 -15.15 -0.61
C ASP A 109 5.66 -14.85 0.37
N VAL A 110 5.74 -13.73 1.09
CA VAL A 110 4.67 -13.33 2.01
C VAL A 110 3.38 -12.99 1.25
N ARG A 111 3.47 -12.26 0.14
CA ARG A 111 2.30 -11.90 -0.68
C ARG A 111 1.63 -13.09 -1.37
N GLU A 112 2.41 -14.08 -1.77
CA GLU A 112 1.92 -15.25 -2.50
C GLU A 112 1.43 -16.35 -1.56
N CYS A 113 2.16 -16.61 -0.48
CA CYS A 113 1.99 -17.85 0.30
C CYS A 113 1.57 -17.63 1.75
N ARG A 114 1.73 -16.41 2.31
CA ARG A 114 1.62 -16.20 3.78
C ARG A 114 0.75 -15.03 4.22
N LEU A 115 -0.04 -14.44 3.33
CA LEU A 115 -0.91 -13.31 3.69
C LEU A 115 -1.96 -13.69 4.73
N ASP A 116 -2.61 -14.84 4.58
CA ASP A 116 -3.63 -15.26 5.53
C ASP A 116 -3.03 -15.52 6.93
N GLU A 117 -1.81 -16.09 7.01
CA GLU A 117 -1.05 -16.22 8.26
C GLU A 117 -0.81 -14.83 8.91
N LEU A 118 -0.29 -13.88 8.12
CA LEU A 118 -0.05 -12.51 8.58
C LEU A 118 -1.34 -11.82 9.05
N TYR A 119 -2.45 -12.02 8.34
CA TYR A 119 -3.75 -11.47 8.70
C TYR A 119 -4.33 -12.10 9.95
N HIS A 120 -4.13 -13.40 10.18
CA HIS A 120 -4.48 -14.05 11.44
C HIS A 120 -3.69 -13.45 12.61
N ILE A 121 -2.37 -13.31 12.46
CA ILE A 121 -1.52 -12.65 13.47
C ILE A 121 -2.02 -11.24 13.77
N TYR A 122 -2.37 -10.46 12.73
CA TYR A 122 -2.90 -9.12 12.88
C TYR A 122 -4.22 -9.10 13.66
N VAL A 123 -5.18 -9.96 13.31
CA VAL A 123 -6.49 -10.06 13.97
C VAL A 123 -6.33 -10.45 15.44
N ASP A 124 -5.53 -11.47 15.73
CA ASP A 124 -5.34 -11.98 17.09
C ASP A 124 -4.65 -10.92 17.97
N THR A 125 -3.62 -10.26 17.43
CA THR A 125 -2.90 -9.19 18.13
C THR A 125 -3.79 -7.99 18.40
N LEU A 126 -4.55 -7.53 17.40
CA LEU A 126 -5.48 -6.40 17.54
C LEU A 126 -6.54 -6.70 18.60
N ASN A 127 -7.16 -7.88 18.55
CA ASN A 127 -8.18 -8.28 19.50
C ASN A 127 -7.63 -8.44 20.93
N GLY A 128 -6.40 -8.96 21.07
CA GLY A 128 -5.71 -9.03 22.36
C GLY A 128 -5.52 -7.64 22.97
N ILE A 129 -4.95 -6.70 22.19
CA ILE A 129 -4.75 -5.31 22.64
C ILE A 129 -6.08 -4.63 22.99
N LEU A 130 -7.12 -4.80 22.17
CA LEU A 130 -8.45 -4.25 22.46
C LEU A 130 -9.03 -4.83 23.75
N SER A 131 -8.81 -6.12 24.01
CA SER A 131 -9.23 -6.78 25.25
C SER A 131 -8.50 -6.22 26.46
N ASP A 132 -7.18 -6.06 26.38
CA ASP A 132 -6.35 -5.51 27.46
C ASP A 132 -6.73 -4.06 27.80
N LEU A 133 -7.21 -3.31 26.81
CA LEU A 133 -7.76 -1.96 26.97
C LEU A 133 -9.22 -1.93 27.46
N GLY A 134 -9.84 -3.08 27.72
CA GLY A 134 -11.22 -3.19 28.19
C GLY A 134 -12.29 -2.92 27.12
N SER A 135 -11.93 -2.90 25.83
CA SER A 135 -12.87 -2.72 24.73
C SER A 135 -13.62 -4.02 24.42
N SER A 136 -14.92 -3.90 24.11
CA SER A 136 -15.73 -4.99 23.58
C SER A 136 -15.64 -5.13 22.05
N THR A 137 -15.01 -4.18 21.36
CA THR A 137 -14.79 -4.23 19.91
C THR A 137 -13.92 -5.43 19.55
N ARG A 138 -14.35 -6.19 18.54
CA ARG A 138 -13.57 -7.31 17.98
C ARG A 138 -13.63 -7.29 16.47
N LEU A 139 -12.54 -7.72 15.85
CA LEU A 139 -12.45 -7.95 14.41
C LEU A 139 -12.34 -9.45 14.17
N THR A 140 -13.24 -10.02 13.38
CA THR A 140 -13.11 -11.42 12.93
C THR A 140 -12.32 -11.49 11.63
N PHE A 141 -11.73 -12.65 11.34
CA PHE A 141 -11.01 -12.85 10.08
C PHE A 141 -11.88 -12.62 8.82
N PRO A 142 -13.14 -13.10 8.74
CA PRO A 142 -14.01 -12.77 7.61
C PRO A 142 -14.34 -11.27 7.50
N GLN A 143 -14.48 -10.56 8.63
CA GLN A 143 -14.63 -9.10 8.60
C GLN A 143 -13.38 -8.43 8.07
N LEU A 144 -12.18 -8.86 8.47
CA LEU A 144 -10.93 -8.33 7.91
C LEU A 144 -10.88 -8.53 6.39
N LYS A 145 -11.20 -9.71 5.86
CA LYS A 145 -11.23 -9.93 4.40
C LYS A 145 -12.21 -8.97 3.70
N LYS A 146 -13.41 -8.78 4.26
CA LYS A 146 -14.36 -7.78 3.75
C LYS A 146 -13.81 -6.35 3.81
N HIS A 147 -13.07 -6.01 4.86
CA HIS A 147 -12.43 -4.69 4.97
C HIS A 147 -11.32 -4.54 3.91
N LEU A 148 -10.52 -5.58 3.65
CA LEU A 148 -9.53 -5.54 2.57
C LEU A 148 -10.17 -5.31 1.20
N ASP A 149 -11.35 -5.90 0.94
CA ASP A 149 -12.10 -5.64 -0.30
C ASP A 149 -12.58 -4.19 -0.41
N ILE A 150 -13.19 -3.68 0.65
CA ILE A 150 -13.71 -2.29 0.69
C ILE A 150 -12.55 -1.29 0.58
N PHE A 151 -11.44 -1.55 1.28
CA PHE A 151 -10.25 -0.70 1.27
C PHE A 151 -9.28 -1.07 0.13
N SER A 152 -9.70 -1.84 -0.88
CA SER A 152 -8.88 -2.17 -2.05
C SER A 152 -8.32 -0.93 -2.81
N PRO A 153 -9.00 0.24 -2.85
CA PRO A 153 -8.37 1.45 -3.39
C PRO A 153 -7.07 1.86 -2.66
N TRP A 154 -6.97 1.62 -1.34
CA TRP A 154 -5.75 1.88 -0.57
C TRP A 154 -4.60 0.97 -1.01
N ALA A 155 -4.85 -0.31 -1.29
CA ALA A 155 -3.83 -1.23 -1.77
C ALA A 155 -3.22 -0.73 -3.10
N LEU A 156 -4.09 -0.36 -4.04
CA LEU A 156 -3.65 0.20 -5.32
C LEU A 156 -2.92 1.54 -5.14
N PHE A 157 -3.44 2.42 -4.29
CA PHE A 157 -2.80 3.71 -3.99
C PHE A 157 -1.40 3.54 -3.40
N VAL A 158 -1.20 2.61 -2.46
CA VAL A 158 0.12 2.32 -1.88
C VAL A 158 1.12 1.90 -2.97
N VAL A 159 0.71 1.01 -3.88
CA VAL A 159 1.55 0.55 -4.99
C VAL A 159 1.83 1.65 -6.00
N CYS A 160 0.85 2.50 -6.31
CA CYS A 160 1.03 3.61 -7.25
C CYS A 160 1.89 4.73 -6.66
N PHE A 161 1.74 5.05 -5.38
CA PHE A 161 2.30 6.27 -4.79
C PHE A 161 3.51 6.02 -3.88
N PHE A 162 3.36 5.17 -2.85
CA PHE A 162 4.39 4.98 -1.83
C PHE A 162 5.48 4.00 -2.25
N LEU A 163 5.11 2.91 -2.92
CA LEU A 163 6.02 1.83 -3.24
C LEU A 163 7.16 2.25 -4.20
N PRO A 164 6.92 3.03 -5.27
CA PRO A 164 7.96 3.45 -6.20
C PRO A 164 9.09 4.24 -5.53
N TYR A 165 8.78 4.97 -4.47
CA TYR A 165 9.78 5.64 -3.66
C TYR A 165 10.61 4.67 -2.81
N GLY A 166 9.93 3.74 -2.11
CA GLY A 166 10.59 2.80 -1.20
C GLY A 166 11.58 1.84 -1.86
N GLN A 167 11.49 1.66 -3.18
CA GLN A 167 12.37 0.77 -3.92
C GLN A 167 13.70 1.43 -4.33
N VAL A 168 13.87 2.76 -4.20
CA VAL A 168 14.97 3.49 -4.85
C VAL A 168 16.28 3.12 -4.18
N LYS A 169 17.15 2.39 -4.89
CA LYS A 169 18.45 1.95 -4.36
C LYS A 169 19.56 3.01 -4.48
N GLN A 170 19.37 4.02 -5.33
CA GLN A 170 20.34 5.10 -5.48
C GLN A 170 20.14 6.15 -4.38
N ASN A 171 21.23 6.75 -3.89
CA ASN A 171 21.20 7.92 -3.01
C ASN A 171 20.69 9.14 -3.79
N LEU A 172 19.42 9.15 -4.17
CA LEU A 172 18.73 10.33 -4.66
C LEU A 172 18.44 11.20 -3.43
N PRO A 173 18.93 12.45 -3.37
CA PRO A 173 18.62 13.34 -2.25
C PRO A 173 17.12 13.46 -2.10
N LEU A 174 16.60 13.15 -0.92
CA LEU A 174 15.15 13.15 -0.66
C LEU A 174 14.52 14.49 -1.01
N GLY A 175 15.21 15.60 -0.70
CA GLY A 175 14.75 16.94 -1.06
C GLY A 175 14.55 17.14 -2.56
N THR A 176 15.46 16.62 -3.40
CA THR A 176 15.35 16.70 -4.86
C THR A 176 14.22 15.83 -5.38
N LEU A 177 14.05 14.65 -4.79
CA LEU A 177 12.99 13.74 -5.18
C LEU A 177 11.61 14.31 -4.80
N PHE A 178 11.46 14.86 -3.59
CA PHE A 178 10.25 15.57 -3.16
C PHE A 178 10.00 16.82 -4.00
N GLU A 179 11.05 17.52 -4.46
CA GLU A 179 10.90 18.67 -5.36
C GLU A 179 10.34 18.23 -6.73
N PHE A 180 10.82 17.13 -7.32
CA PHE A 180 10.22 16.59 -8.54
C PHE A 180 8.81 16.08 -8.29
N CYS A 181 8.57 15.42 -7.15
CA CYS A 181 7.25 14.96 -6.73
C CYS A 181 6.23 16.12 -6.70
N ASP A 182 6.67 17.29 -6.22
CA ASP A 182 5.84 18.51 -6.13
C ASP A 182 5.72 19.28 -7.47
N LYS A 183 6.81 19.41 -8.24
CA LYS A 183 6.88 20.32 -9.41
C LYS A 183 6.73 19.62 -10.76
N GLU A 184 7.24 18.40 -10.89
CA GLU A 184 7.32 17.64 -12.14
C GLU A 184 6.99 16.15 -11.87
N PRO A 185 5.76 15.80 -11.47
CA PRO A 185 5.44 14.45 -10.98
C PRO A 185 5.69 13.37 -12.04
N GLN A 186 5.49 13.66 -13.33
CA GLN A 186 5.86 12.71 -14.40
C GLN A 186 7.36 12.39 -14.39
N LYS A 187 8.21 13.43 -14.31
CA LYS A 187 9.66 13.26 -14.26
C LYS A 187 10.12 12.52 -13.02
N TYR A 188 9.47 12.76 -11.88
CA TYR A 188 9.67 11.97 -10.66
C TYR A 188 9.47 10.48 -10.95
N TYR A 189 8.32 10.08 -11.51
CA TYR A 189 8.06 8.68 -11.84
C TYR A 189 8.97 8.15 -12.94
N ASP A 190 9.29 8.94 -13.97
CA ASP A 190 10.23 8.52 -15.01
C ASP A 190 11.61 8.19 -14.43
N ILE A 191 12.09 8.98 -13.46
CA ILE A 191 13.36 8.74 -12.76
C ILE A 191 13.26 7.45 -11.94
N LEU A 192 12.17 7.27 -11.20
CA LEU A 192 11.93 6.07 -10.40
C LEU A 192 11.88 4.83 -11.29
N ILE A 193 10.98 4.81 -12.26
CA ILE A 193 10.80 3.72 -13.23
C ILE A 193 12.13 3.41 -13.92
N LYS A 194 12.87 4.40 -14.43
CA LYS A 194 14.19 4.17 -15.06
C LYS A 194 15.24 3.62 -14.10
N ALA A 195 15.21 4.01 -12.82
CA ALA A 195 16.07 3.43 -11.80
C ALA A 195 15.80 1.93 -11.61
N TYR A 196 14.60 1.45 -11.98
CA TYR A 196 14.19 0.04 -11.88
C TYR A 196 14.23 -0.76 -13.18
N GLU A 197 13.86 -0.15 -14.31
CA GLU A 197 13.73 -0.80 -15.63
C GLU A 197 14.99 -1.55 -16.06
N LYS A 198 16.16 -1.12 -15.57
CA LYS A 198 17.43 -1.78 -15.89
C LYS A 198 17.61 -3.16 -15.24
N SER A 199 16.73 -3.65 -14.35
CA SER A 199 16.96 -4.94 -13.68
C SER A 199 15.81 -5.66 -12.97
N SER A 200 14.58 -5.12 -12.90
CA SER A 200 13.58 -5.63 -11.92
C SER A 200 12.20 -5.95 -12.51
N SER A 201 11.74 -7.20 -12.32
CA SER A 201 10.37 -7.66 -12.57
C SER A 201 9.39 -7.32 -11.42
N TYR A 202 9.83 -6.51 -10.45
CA TYR A 202 9.12 -6.27 -9.20
C TYR A 202 7.74 -5.63 -9.36
N PHE A 203 7.63 -4.52 -10.11
CA PHE A 203 6.32 -3.87 -10.34
C PHE A 203 5.35 -4.73 -11.15
N PRO A 204 5.77 -5.38 -12.26
CA PRO A 204 4.93 -6.37 -12.94
C PRO A 204 4.42 -7.46 -11.98
N SER A 205 5.29 -8.08 -11.19
CA SER A 205 4.91 -9.11 -10.21
C SER A 205 3.92 -8.59 -9.16
N ILE A 206 4.13 -7.38 -8.65
CA ILE A 206 3.21 -6.78 -7.65
C ILE A 206 1.83 -6.49 -8.22
N LEU A 207 1.73 -6.08 -9.49
CA LEU A 207 0.45 -5.92 -10.15
C LEU A 207 -0.30 -7.27 -10.22
N LEU A 208 0.40 -8.37 -10.53
CA LEU A 208 -0.18 -9.71 -10.49
C LEU A 208 -0.57 -10.14 -9.07
N HIS A 209 0.19 -9.75 -8.05
CA HIS A 209 -0.21 -10.00 -6.65
C HIS A 209 -1.47 -9.22 -6.26
N LEU A 210 -1.62 -7.95 -6.66
CA LEU A 210 -2.84 -7.19 -6.44
C LEU A 210 -4.04 -7.89 -7.10
N GLU A 211 -3.85 -8.40 -8.32
CA GLU A 211 -4.87 -9.17 -9.03
C GLU A 211 -5.23 -10.47 -8.31
N SER A 212 -4.24 -11.25 -7.86
CA SER A 212 -4.48 -12.53 -7.16
C SER A 212 -5.21 -12.34 -5.84
N GLN A 213 -4.98 -11.22 -5.16
CA GLN A 213 -5.69 -10.82 -3.95
C GLN A 213 -7.06 -10.17 -4.22
N GLY A 214 -7.49 -10.10 -5.49
CA GLY A 214 -8.79 -9.59 -5.87
C GLY A 214 -8.93 -8.07 -5.80
N VAL A 215 -7.83 -7.31 -5.61
CA VAL A 215 -7.87 -5.85 -5.44
C VAL A 215 -8.59 -5.18 -6.60
N PHE A 216 -8.18 -5.49 -7.85
CA PHE A 216 -8.80 -4.89 -9.03
C PHE A 216 -10.27 -5.29 -9.19
N LYS A 217 -10.61 -6.54 -8.87
CA LYS A 217 -11.99 -7.03 -8.89
C LYS A 217 -12.85 -6.27 -7.89
N SER A 218 -12.38 -6.09 -6.66
CA SER A 218 -13.08 -5.38 -5.59
C SER A 218 -13.26 -3.90 -5.91
N ILE A 219 -12.23 -3.23 -6.46
CA ILE A 219 -12.35 -1.86 -6.98
C ILE A 219 -13.47 -1.77 -8.03
N CYS A 220 -13.42 -2.65 -9.03
CA CYS A 220 -14.42 -2.66 -10.09
C CYS A 220 -15.83 -2.90 -9.55
N GLN A 221 -16.03 -3.88 -8.69
CA GLN A 221 -17.36 -4.25 -8.18
C GLN A 221 -17.97 -3.20 -7.24
N LEU A 222 -17.15 -2.56 -6.40
CA LEU A 222 -17.65 -1.67 -5.34
C LEU A 222 -17.69 -0.19 -5.76
N TYR A 223 -16.79 0.22 -6.66
CA TYR A 223 -16.56 1.64 -6.93
C TYR A 223 -16.86 2.05 -8.36
N ILE A 224 -16.76 1.11 -9.30
CA ILE A 224 -16.83 1.39 -10.73
C ILE A 224 -18.13 0.80 -11.28
N LYS A 225 -19.10 1.68 -11.57
CA LYS A 225 -20.34 1.30 -12.23
C LYS A 225 -20.15 1.14 -13.74
#